data_AF-A0A5D6XUU4-F1
#
_entry.id   AF-A0A5D6XUU4-F1
#
_cell.length_a   1.000
_cell.length_b   1.000
_cell.length_c   1.000
_cell.angle_alpha   90.00
_cell.angle_beta   90.00
_cell.angle_gamma   90.00
#
_symmetry.space_group_name_H-M   'P 1'
#
loop_
_entity.id
_entity.type
_entity.pdbx_description
1 polymer ?
#
loop_
_entity_poly.entity_id
_entity_poly.type
_entity_poly.pdbx_seq_one_letter_code
_entity_poly.pdbx_strand_id
1 'polypeptide(L)'
;MPSPSSVSSQKKREDALRRREEGFSLSGVHHERLPDYNALVDRNLRHHFESRTLQSHLGDIGLIDQRGRVVDLAKNKAKLSIIEQEFRSAEQSERRRSLDEDEIRRRVQLKRHDALHDARQKDKLLQLREEKKIVREIVQAAKGYASVSKPSR
;
A
#
# COMPACT_ATOMS: atom_id res chain seq x y z
N MET A 1 18.51 77.39 43.07
CA MET A 1 18.03 76.30 43.94
C MET A 1 16.63 75.91 43.48
N PRO A 2 16.41 74.74 42.88
CA PRO A 2 15.08 74.33 42.42
C PRO A 2 14.16 74.02 43.61
N SER A 3 12.89 74.40 43.49
CA SER A 3 11.86 74.27 44.52
C SER A 3 11.47 72.80 44.76
N PRO A 4 11.24 72.39 46.02
CA PRO A 4 11.08 70.98 46.43
C PRO A 4 9.86 70.26 45.81
N SER A 5 8.87 71.01 45.32
CA SER A 5 7.69 70.46 44.63
C SER A 5 8.03 69.88 43.26
N SER A 6 8.94 70.51 42.52
CA SER A 6 9.31 70.11 41.14
C SER A 6 10.01 68.74 41.10
N VAL A 7 10.88 68.46 42.06
CA VAL A 7 11.67 67.23 42.17
C VAL A 7 10.78 66.01 42.42
N SER A 8 9.72 66.16 43.21
CA SER A 8 8.75 65.10 43.48
C SER A 8 7.92 64.69 42.25
N SER A 9 7.62 65.66 41.38
CA SER A 9 6.86 65.42 40.14
C SER A 9 7.72 64.70 39.09
N GLN A 10 9.00 65.04 39.01
CA GLN A 10 9.96 64.39 38.13
C GLN A 10 10.20 62.93 38.55
N LYS A 11 10.38 62.69 39.85
CA LYS A 11 10.58 61.33 40.37
C LYS A 11 9.38 60.41 40.12
N LYS A 12 8.15 60.93 40.28
CA LYS A 12 6.93 60.18 39.93
C LYS A 12 6.84 59.85 38.44
N ARG A 13 7.31 60.76 37.58
CA ARG A 13 7.33 60.57 36.13
C ARG A 13 8.41 59.54 35.72
N GLU A 14 9.59 59.60 36.32
CA GLU A 14 10.64 58.59 36.13
C GLU A 14 10.19 57.21 36.61
N ASP A 15 9.56 57.11 37.79
CA ASP A 15 9.03 55.84 38.29
C ASP A 15 7.92 55.29 37.38
N ALA A 16 7.09 56.15 36.79
CA ALA A 16 6.06 55.74 35.83
C ALA A 16 6.67 55.26 34.49
N LEU A 17 7.72 55.93 34.00
CA LEU A 17 8.44 55.50 32.79
C LEU A 17 9.17 54.18 33.04
N ARG A 18 9.80 54.02 34.21
CA ARG A 18 10.51 52.80 34.60
C ARG A 18 9.57 51.61 34.70
N ARG A 19 8.39 51.78 35.33
CA ARG A 19 7.34 50.75 35.36
C ARG A 19 6.83 50.38 33.97
N ARG A 20 6.75 51.35 33.05
CA ARG A 20 6.34 51.11 31.65
C ARG A 20 7.40 50.31 30.89
N GLU A 21 8.68 50.58 31.14
CA GLU A 21 9.80 49.86 30.52
C GLU A 21 9.96 48.45 31.11
N GLU A 22 9.80 48.28 32.43
CA GLU A 22 9.84 46.98 33.11
C GLU A 22 8.71 46.03 32.67
N GLY A 23 7.55 46.58 32.29
CA GLY A 23 6.41 45.81 31.78
C GLY A 23 6.51 45.43 30.29
N PHE A 24 7.43 46.05 29.53
CA PHE A 24 7.61 45.76 28.11
C PHE A 24 8.79 44.81 27.91
N SER A 25 8.53 43.50 27.96
CA SER A 25 9.54 42.48 27.69
C SER A 25 9.27 41.72 26.39
N LEU A 26 10.28 41.66 25.52
CA LEU A 26 10.28 40.82 24.32
C LEU A 26 10.74 39.38 24.59
N SER A 27 11.08 39.05 25.85
CA SER A 27 11.71 37.78 26.24
C SER A 27 10.85 36.51 26.01
N GLY A 28 9.59 36.66 25.61
CA GLY A 28 8.68 35.55 25.27
C GLY A 28 8.12 35.57 23.83
N VAL A 29 8.39 36.64 23.07
CA VAL A 29 7.79 36.83 21.73
C VAL A 29 8.29 35.80 20.71
N HIS A 30 9.48 35.24 20.94
CA HIS A 30 10.04 34.18 20.08
C HIS A 30 9.55 32.77 20.43
N HIS A 31 8.78 32.59 21.51
CA HIS A 31 8.34 31.28 21.99
C HIS A 31 6.88 30.97 21.65
N GLU A 32 6.07 31.98 21.34
CA GLU A 32 4.73 31.77 20.80
C GLU A 32 4.80 31.49 19.30
N ARG A 33 4.27 30.33 18.89
CA ARG A 33 4.08 30.03 17.48
C ARG A 33 2.96 30.91 16.96
N LEU A 34 3.26 31.73 15.97
CA LEU A 34 2.25 32.47 15.23
C LEU A 34 1.20 31.49 14.67
N PRO A 35 -0.07 31.90 14.58
CA PRO A 35 -1.09 31.09 13.92
C PRO A 35 -0.67 30.76 12.48
N ASP A 36 -0.92 29.53 12.05
CA ASP A 36 -0.65 29.12 10.67
C ASP A 36 -1.49 29.94 9.70
N TYR A 37 -0.83 30.74 8.87
CA TYR A 37 -1.49 31.59 7.89
C TYR A 37 -1.87 30.79 6.63
N ASN A 38 -3.14 30.86 6.23
CA ASN A 38 -3.61 30.23 4.99
C ASN A 38 -4.00 31.28 3.93
N ALA A 39 -3.13 31.43 2.93
CA ALA A 39 -3.33 32.36 1.82
C ALA A 39 -4.57 32.06 0.96
N LEU A 40 -5.06 30.82 0.92
CA LEU A 40 -6.22 30.42 0.10
C LEU A 40 -7.54 30.98 0.64
N VAL A 41 -7.59 31.32 1.92
CA VAL A 41 -8.76 31.91 2.58
C VAL A 41 -8.66 33.44 2.61
N ASP A 42 -7.50 34.00 2.26
CA ASP A 42 -7.29 35.44 2.24
C ASP A 42 -8.11 36.10 1.11
N ARG A 43 -8.98 37.03 1.53
CA ARG A 43 -9.82 37.81 0.63
C ARG A 43 -8.99 38.70 -0.30
N ASN A 44 -7.86 39.23 0.17
CA ASN A 44 -7.01 40.13 -0.63
C ASN A 44 -6.27 39.38 -1.74
N LEU A 45 -6.01 38.08 -1.54
CA LEU A 45 -5.34 37.22 -2.51
C LEU A 45 -6.30 36.49 -3.44
N ARG A 46 -7.61 36.71 -3.31
CA ARG A 46 -8.62 36.00 -4.10
C ARG A 46 -8.37 36.10 -5.61
N HIS A 47 -8.06 37.30 -6.11
CA HIS A 47 -7.81 37.53 -7.54
C HIS A 47 -6.56 36.79 -8.06
N HIS A 48 -5.55 36.61 -7.21
CA HIS A 48 -4.38 35.81 -7.57
C HIS A 48 -4.76 34.34 -7.82
N PHE A 49 -5.66 33.78 -6.99
CA PHE A 49 -6.14 32.40 -7.11
C PHE A 49 -7.33 32.22 -8.08
N GLU A 50 -7.80 33.27 -8.74
CA GLU A 50 -8.82 33.18 -9.79
C GLU A 50 -8.25 32.73 -11.15
N SER A 51 -6.92 32.69 -11.30
CA SER A 51 -6.27 32.20 -12.52
C SER A 51 -6.56 30.71 -12.77
N ARG A 52 -7.03 30.37 -13.98
CA ARG A 52 -7.40 29.00 -14.35
C ARG A 52 -6.25 27.99 -14.25
N THR A 53 -5.02 28.43 -14.56
CA THR A 53 -3.83 27.58 -14.46
C THR A 53 -3.52 27.22 -13.01
N LEU A 54 -3.59 28.22 -12.12
CA LEU A 54 -3.41 28.02 -10.68
C LEU A 54 -4.55 27.18 -10.09
N GLN A 55 -5.80 27.39 -10.50
CA GLN A 55 -6.92 26.57 -10.05
C GLN A 55 -6.78 25.11 -10.49
N SER A 56 -6.36 24.84 -11.72
CA SER A 56 -6.07 23.47 -12.16
C SER A 56 -5.03 22.83 -11.27
N HIS A 57 -3.91 23.52 -11.04
CA HIS A 57 -2.83 23.01 -10.21
C HIS A 57 -3.26 22.78 -8.75
N LEU A 58 -4.00 23.71 -8.16
CA LEU A 58 -4.54 23.59 -6.80
C LEU A 58 -5.57 22.46 -6.69
N GLY A 59 -6.33 22.21 -7.77
CA GLY A 59 -7.26 21.09 -7.87
C GLY A 59 -6.52 19.75 -7.94
N ASP A 60 -5.45 19.68 -8.74
CA ASP A 60 -4.62 18.48 -8.86
C ASP A 60 -3.95 18.10 -7.54
N ILE A 61 -3.53 19.10 -6.74
CA ILE A 61 -2.96 18.89 -5.41
C ILE A 61 -4.06 18.59 -4.36
N GLY A 62 -5.33 18.86 -4.66
CA GLY A 62 -6.46 18.64 -3.75
C GLY A 62 -6.63 19.72 -2.69
N LEU A 63 -6.06 20.91 -2.89
CA LEU A 63 -6.26 22.07 -2.02
C LEU A 63 -7.59 22.78 -2.31
N ILE A 64 -8.12 22.60 -3.51
CA ILE A 64 -9.44 23.07 -3.90
C ILE A 64 -10.28 21.95 -4.51
N ASP A 65 -11.58 22.04 -4.34
CA ASP A 65 -12.59 21.15 -4.95
C ASP A 65 -12.80 21.52 -6.43
N GLN A 66 -13.46 20.65 -7.20
CA GLN A 66 -13.83 20.88 -8.62
C GLN A 66 -14.65 22.15 -8.84
N ARG A 67 -15.31 22.64 -7.77
CA ARG A 67 -16.08 23.89 -7.75
C ARG A 67 -15.25 25.13 -7.35
N GLY A 68 -13.94 24.98 -7.16
CA GLY A 68 -13.03 26.05 -6.75
C GLY A 68 -13.08 26.41 -5.27
N ARG A 69 -13.66 25.56 -4.42
CA ARG A 69 -13.77 25.80 -2.96
C ARG A 69 -12.54 25.25 -2.24
N VAL A 70 -12.01 25.99 -1.27
CA VAL A 70 -10.87 25.54 -0.46
C VAL A 70 -11.23 24.31 0.36
N VAL A 71 -10.40 23.27 0.27
CA VAL A 71 -10.54 22.03 1.02
C VAL A 71 -9.79 22.16 2.35
N ASP A 72 -10.53 22.01 3.45
CA ASP A 72 -9.94 21.98 4.78
C ASP A 72 -9.45 20.56 5.11
N LEU A 73 -8.15 20.34 4.88
CA LEU A 73 -7.51 19.06 5.13
C LEU A 73 -7.50 18.66 6.61
N ALA A 74 -7.42 19.64 7.53
CA ALA A 74 -7.42 19.35 8.96
C ALA A 74 -8.76 18.76 9.40
N LYS A 75 -9.88 19.31 8.89
CA LYS A 75 -11.22 18.77 9.14
C LYS A 75 -11.44 17.39 8.51
N ASN A 76 -10.82 17.13 7.37
CA ASN A 76 -10.98 15.86 6.63
C ASN A 76 -9.95 14.79 6.99
N LYS A 77 -8.95 15.10 7.84
CA LYS A 77 -7.84 14.21 8.19
C LYS A 77 -8.30 12.83 8.68
N ALA A 78 -9.35 12.78 9.50
CA ALA A 78 -9.89 11.52 10.01
C ALA A 78 -10.45 10.64 8.87
N LYS A 79 -11.19 11.23 7.93
CA LYS A 79 -11.75 10.51 6.78
C LYS A 79 -10.64 10.01 5.86
N LEU A 80 -9.65 10.86 5.57
CA LEU A 80 -8.49 10.47 4.77
C LEU A 80 -7.72 9.32 5.40
N SER A 81 -7.52 9.35 6.73
CA SER A 81 -6.86 8.27 7.46
C SER A 81 -7.61 6.93 7.37
N ILE A 82 -8.95 6.95 7.40
CA ILE A 82 -9.76 5.74 7.25
C ILE A 82 -9.60 5.18 5.84
N ILE A 83 -9.73 6.04 4.83
CA ILE A 83 -9.58 5.67 3.42
C ILE A 83 -8.19 5.06 3.17
N GLU A 84 -7.12 5.68 3.67
CA GLU A 84 -5.76 5.13 3.56
C GLU A 84 -5.64 3.74 4.21
N GLN A 85 -6.25 3.54 5.38
CA GLN A 85 -6.24 2.25 6.06
C GLN A 85 -7.00 1.19 5.26
N GLU A 86 -8.15 1.55 4.69
CA GLU A 86 -8.94 0.68 3.82
C GLU A 86 -8.16 0.30 2.56
N PHE A 87 -7.48 1.26 1.91
CA PHE A 87 -6.62 0.96 0.77
C PHE A 87 -5.48 0.00 1.11
N ARG A 88 -4.80 0.21 2.24
CA ARG A 88 -3.73 -0.71 2.69
C ARG A 88 -4.29 -2.10 2.96
N SER A 89 -5.46 -2.20 3.58
CA SER A 89 -6.11 -3.48 3.85
C SER A 89 -6.52 -4.19 2.56
N ALA A 90 -7.10 -3.46 1.61
CA ALA A 90 -7.49 -3.98 0.30
C ALA A 90 -6.27 -4.47 -0.49
N GLU A 91 -5.18 -3.69 -0.51
CA GLU A 91 -3.94 -4.07 -1.20
C GLU A 91 -3.32 -5.36 -0.61
N GLN A 92 -3.32 -5.50 0.71
CA GLN A 92 -2.86 -6.71 1.38
C GLN A 92 -3.74 -7.92 1.08
N SER A 93 -5.06 -7.73 1.05
CA SER A 93 -6.03 -8.77 0.71
C SER A 93 -5.83 -9.28 -0.72
N GLU A 94 -5.70 -8.36 -1.69
CA GLU A 94 -5.44 -8.69 -3.10
C GLU A 94 -4.08 -9.39 -3.28
N ARG A 95 -3.04 -8.90 -2.60
CA ARG A 95 -1.72 -9.55 -2.61
C ARG A 95 -1.81 -10.99 -2.11
N ARG A 96 -2.54 -11.22 -1.01
CA ARG A 96 -2.72 -12.55 -0.44
C ARG A 96 -3.51 -13.47 -1.38
N ARG A 97 -4.58 -12.94 -1.96
CA ARG A 97 -5.40 -13.66 -2.95
C ARG A 97 -4.56 -14.10 -4.15
N SER A 98 -3.72 -13.21 -4.69
CA SER A 98 -2.81 -13.55 -5.79
C SER A 98 -1.85 -14.69 -5.42
N LEU A 99 -1.28 -14.67 -4.21
CA LEU A 99 -0.39 -15.73 -3.73
C LEU A 99 -1.13 -17.07 -3.58
N ASP A 100 -2.34 -17.04 -3.02
CA ASP A 100 -3.17 -18.24 -2.84
C ASP A 100 -3.56 -18.82 -4.22
N GLU A 101 -3.93 -17.98 -5.18
CA GLU A 101 -4.25 -18.38 -6.56
C GLU A 101 -3.04 -19.02 -7.27
N ASP A 102 -1.83 -18.44 -7.11
CA ASP A 102 -0.60 -18.99 -7.68
C ASP A 102 -0.21 -20.32 -7.02
N GLU A 103 -0.39 -20.46 -5.70
CA GLU A 103 -0.15 -21.73 -5.01
C GLU A 103 -1.10 -22.82 -5.50
N ILE A 104 -2.40 -22.51 -5.62
CA ILE A 104 -3.40 -23.45 -6.16
C ILE A 104 -3.01 -23.86 -7.58
N ARG A 105 -2.64 -22.90 -8.44
CA ARG A 105 -2.19 -23.18 -9.81
C ARG A 105 -1.00 -24.13 -9.82
N ARG A 106 0.02 -23.87 -9.00
CA ARG A 106 1.20 -24.75 -8.86
C ARG A 106 0.80 -26.16 -8.41
N ARG A 107 -0.07 -26.26 -7.41
CA ARG A 107 -0.54 -27.55 -6.86
C ARG A 107 -1.32 -28.37 -7.89
N VAL A 108 -2.18 -27.73 -8.67
CA VAL A 108 -2.94 -28.38 -9.74
C VAL A 108 -2.01 -28.90 -10.83
N GLN A 109 -1.01 -28.10 -11.24
CA GLN A 109 -0.03 -28.52 -12.24
C GLN A 109 0.79 -29.73 -11.78
N LEU A 110 1.27 -29.72 -10.53
CA LEU A 110 1.99 -30.86 -9.95
C LEU A 110 1.12 -32.12 -9.91
N LYS A 111 -0.10 -32.03 -9.39
CA LYS A 111 -1.03 -33.18 -9.37
C LYS A 111 -1.31 -33.72 -10.77
N ARG A 112 -1.47 -32.85 -11.77
CA ARG A 112 -1.67 -33.25 -13.16
C ARG A 112 -0.45 -33.96 -13.71
N HIS A 113 0.75 -33.45 -13.42
CA HIS A 113 2.00 -34.06 -13.83
C HIS A 113 2.16 -35.46 -13.23
N ASP A 114 1.92 -35.61 -11.93
CA ASP A 114 2.04 -36.88 -11.22
C ASP A 114 1.04 -37.91 -11.75
N ALA A 115 -0.22 -37.51 -11.96
CA ALA A 115 -1.25 -38.37 -12.55
C ALA A 115 -0.87 -38.87 -13.96
N LEU A 116 -0.27 -38.00 -14.80
CA LEU A 116 0.21 -38.38 -16.13
C LEU A 116 1.41 -39.34 -16.04
N HIS A 117 2.31 -39.13 -15.08
CA HIS A 117 3.46 -40.00 -14.86
C HIS A 117 3.03 -41.40 -14.42
N ASP A 118 2.10 -41.48 -13.46
CA ASP A 118 1.54 -42.74 -12.97
C ASP A 118 0.79 -43.51 -14.07
N ALA A 119 0.01 -42.81 -14.91
CA ALA A 119 -0.66 -43.41 -16.06
C ALA A 119 0.36 -44.03 -17.03
N ARG A 120 1.43 -43.30 -17.37
CA ARG A 120 2.51 -43.83 -18.25
C ARG A 120 3.21 -45.06 -17.65
N GLN A 121 3.45 -45.07 -16.34
CA GLN A 121 4.05 -46.23 -15.69
C GLN A 121 3.14 -47.45 -15.71
N LYS A 122 1.84 -47.26 -15.48
CA LYS A 122 0.83 -48.33 -15.59
C LYS A 122 0.73 -48.89 -17.00
N ASP A 123 0.69 -48.02 -18.01
CA ASP A 123 0.66 -48.43 -19.42
C ASP A 123 1.89 -49.27 -19.79
N LYS A 124 3.08 -48.82 -19.36
CA LYS A 124 4.33 -49.58 -19.59
C LYS A 124 4.32 -50.94 -18.90
N LEU A 125 3.78 -51.03 -17.68
CA LEU A 125 3.63 -52.29 -16.96
C LEU A 125 2.63 -53.24 -17.63
N LEU A 126 1.53 -52.72 -18.17
CA LEU A 126 0.56 -53.52 -18.91
C LEU A 126 1.16 -54.07 -20.20
N GLN A 127 1.87 -53.24 -20.97
CA GLN A 127 2.60 -53.67 -22.18
C GLN A 127 3.57 -54.81 -21.86
N LEU A 128 4.41 -54.67 -20.82
CA LEU A 128 5.33 -55.73 -20.40
C LEU A 128 4.62 -57.02 -19.96
N ARG A 129 3.43 -56.92 -19.37
CA ARG A 129 2.62 -58.09 -19.00
C ARG A 129 2.05 -58.80 -20.21
N GLU A 130 1.55 -58.05 -21.19
CA GLU A 130 1.03 -58.57 -22.45
C GLU A 130 2.14 -59.24 -23.27
N GLU A 131 3.30 -58.60 -23.40
CA GLU A 131 4.49 -59.18 -24.04
C GLU A 131 4.88 -60.51 -23.39
N LYS A 132 4.96 -60.56 -22.05
CA LYS A 132 5.24 -61.80 -21.31
C LYS A 132 4.16 -62.87 -21.46
N LYS A 133 2.92 -62.51 -21.76
CA LYS A 133 1.83 -63.45 -22.04
C LYS A 133 2.01 -64.03 -23.44
N ILE A 134 2.24 -63.18 -24.45
CA ILE A 134 2.49 -63.58 -25.83
C ILE A 134 3.71 -64.52 -25.91
N VAL A 135 4.83 -64.16 -25.27
CA VAL A 135 6.03 -65.00 -25.23
C VAL A 135 5.73 -66.38 -24.63
N ARG A 136 4.94 -66.45 -23.55
CA ARG A 136 4.54 -67.73 -22.95
C ARG A 136 3.68 -68.56 -23.89
N GLU A 137 2.71 -67.96 -24.55
CA GLU A 137 1.86 -68.63 -25.55
C GLU A 137 2.68 -69.16 -26.73
N ILE A 138 3.64 -68.38 -27.24
CA ILE A 138 4.55 -68.80 -28.31
C ILE A 138 5.40 -70.01 -27.87
N VAL A 139 6.00 -69.95 -26.68
CA VAL A 139 6.82 -71.05 -26.16
C VAL A 139 5.97 -72.32 -25.98
N GLN A 140 4.74 -72.18 -25.50
CA GLN A 140 3.83 -73.31 -25.32
C GLN A 140 3.38 -73.92 -26.65
N ALA A 141 3.05 -73.09 -27.65
CA ALA A 141 2.73 -73.52 -29.01
C ALA A 141 3.92 -74.22 -29.68
N ALA A 142 5.13 -73.67 -29.56
CA ALA A 142 6.35 -74.27 -30.10
C ALA A 142 6.68 -75.62 -29.45
N LYS A 143 6.51 -75.76 -28.13
CA LYS A 143 6.65 -77.05 -27.44
C LYS A 143 5.62 -78.09 -27.91
N GLY A 144 4.37 -77.67 -28.10
CA GLY A 144 3.32 -78.53 -28.64
C GLY A 144 3.64 -79.03 -30.04
N TYR A 145 4.18 -78.17 -30.90
CA TYR A 145 4.62 -78.54 -32.25
C TYR A 145 5.80 -79.53 -32.23
N ALA A 146 6.79 -79.32 -31.35
CA ALA A 146 7.96 -80.21 -31.22
C ALA A 146 7.62 -81.60 -30.64
N SER A 147 6.54 -81.74 -29.86
CA SER A 147 6.07 -83.04 -29.38
C SER A 147 5.32 -83.85 -30.43
N VAL A 148 4.70 -83.20 -31.41
CA VAL A 148 3.98 -83.87 -32.51
C VAL A 148 4.94 -84.35 -33.62
N SER A 149 6.13 -83.75 -33.73
CA SER A 149 7.11 -84.09 -34.77
C SER A 149 8.09 -85.22 -34.41
N LYS A 150 7.96 -85.90 -33.27
CA LYS A 150 8.74 -87.11 -32.98
C LYS A 150 7.96 -88.35 -33.41
N PRO A 151 8.30 -89.00 -34.53
CA PRO A 151 7.66 -90.26 -34.92
C PRO A 151 8.03 -91.34 -33.90
N SER A 152 7.02 -91.97 -33.30
CA SER A 152 7.18 -93.17 -32.49
C SER A 152 7.69 -94.32 -33.37
N ARG A 153 8.91 -94.79 -33.09
CA ARG A 153 9.44 -96.06 -33.62
C ARG A 153 9.04 -97.21 -32.70
#